data_AF-A0A392QXB0-F1
#
_entry.id   AF-A0A392QXB0-F1
#
_cell.length_a   1.000
_cell.length_b   1.000
_cell.length_c   1.000
_cell.angle_alpha   90.00
_cell.angle_beta   90.00
_cell.angle_gamma   90.00
#
_symmetry.space_group_name_H-M   'P 1'
#
loop_
_entity.id
_entity.type
_entity.pdbx_description
1 polymer ?
#
loop_
_entity_poly.entity_id
_entity_poly.type
_entity_poly.pdbx_seq_one_letter_code
_entity_poly.pdbx_strand_id
1 'polypeptide(L)'
;DEFVTLIRKAITISGGLELDDLFPSIKVIHMLTGMKTKFEKIHKRVDKILDNVVRKHQEKGARGNEGNTEMEKEDLVDVLLRVQQSGSLDIQLTINNIKAVIWVSNT
;
A
#
# COMPACT_ATOMS: atom_id res chain seq x y z
N ASP A 1 -6.31 2.70 12.41
CA ASP A 1 -5.49 3.73 13.11
C ASP A 1 -4.03 3.80 12.65
N GLU A 2 -3.25 2.71 12.65
CA GLU A 2 -1.84 2.75 12.23
C GLU A 2 -1.66 3.08 10.73
N PHE A 3 -2.45 2.45 9.86
CA PHE A 3 -2.35 2.64 8.41
C PHE A 3 -2.64 4.09 7.98
N VAL A 4 -3.74 4.67 8.47
CA VAL A 4 -4.10 6.09 8.24
C VAL A 4 -3.02 7.04 8.77
N THR A 5 -2.41 6.71 9.91
CA THR A 5 -1.30 7.50 10.47
C THR A 5 -0.05 7.47 9.57
N LEU A 6 0.26 6.32 8.98
CA LEU A 6 1.39 6.18 8.05
C LEU A 6 1.14 6.94 6.73
N ILE A 7 -0.09 6.94 6.22
CA ILE A 7 -0.50 7.76 5.06
C ILE A 7 -0.27 9.25 5.33
N ARG A 8 -0.79 9.77 6.45
CA ARG A 8 -0.60 11.19 6.81
C ARG A 8 0.88 11.56 6.91
N LYS A 9 1.69 10.71 7.53
CA LYS A 9 3.15 10.92 7.61
C LYS A 9 3.82 10.93 6.24
N ALA A 10 3.41 10.05 5.32
CA ALA A 10 3.94 10.04 3.96
C ALA A 10 3.66 11.37 3.24
N ILE A 11 2.44 11.90 3.35
CA ILE A 11 2.01 13.16 2.73
C ILE A 11 2.79 14.37 3.31
N THR A 12 2.98 14.42 4.63
CA THR A 12 3.78 15.49 5.26
C THR A 12 5.25 15.43 4.83
N ILE A 13 5.81 14.22 4.69
CA ILE A 13 7.20 14.02 4.29
C ILE A 13 7.40 14.32 2.80
N SER A 14 6.38 14.29 1.95
CA SER A 14 6.51 14.69 0.53
C SER A 14 6.63 16.19 0.28
N GLY A 15 6.60 17.03 1.33
CA GLY A 15 6.96 18.45 1.24
C GLY A 15 5.77 19.40 1.27
N GLY A 16 5.23 19.66 2.47
CA GLY A 16 4.65 20.98 2.75
C GLY A 16 5.78 22.01 2.69
N LEU A 17 5.76 22.86 1.66
CA LEU A 17 6.80 23.85 1.34
C LEU A 17 6.89 24.94 2.42
N GLU A 18 8.07 25.24 2.97
CA GLU A 18 8.47 26.61 3.35
C GLU A 18 9.99 26.84 3.24
N LEU A 19 10.30 28.12 3.00
CA LEU A 19 11.50 28.77 2.47
C LEU A 19 12.59 29.06 3.53
N ASP A 20 13.73 28.37 3.55
CA ASP A 20 14.92 28.83 4.30
C ASP A 20 16.31 28.49 3.64
N ASP A 21 16.37 28.53 2.31
CA ASP A 21 16.96 29.60 1.49
C ASP A 21 18.45 30.07 1.56
N LEU A 22 19.44 29.34 2.09
CA LEU A 22 20.84 29.83 1.99
C LEU A 22 21.91 28.90 1.39
N PHE A 23 21.70 27.59 1.41
CA PHE A 23 22.48 26.65 0.58
C PHE A 23 21.54 25.54 0.10
N PRO A 24 20.70 25.84 -0.92
CA PRO A 24 19.57 25.00 -1.30
C PRO A 24 20.01 23.58 -1.65
N SER A 25 21.08 23.41 -2.43
CA SER A 25 21.46 22.11 -2.97
C SER A 25 21.93 21.10 -1.93
N ILE A 26 22.80 21.46 -0.97
CA ILE A 26 23.30 20.51 0.04
C ILE A 26 22.23 20.23 1.11
N LYS A 27 21.48 21.25 1.53
CA LYS A 27 20.39 21.11 2.50
C LYS A 27 19.23 20.33 1.89
N VAL A 28 18.88 20.56 0.62
CA VAL A 28 17.91 19.76 -0.14
C VAL A 28 18.43 18.34 -0.35
N ILE A 29 19.69 18.11 -0.70
CA ILE A 29 20.22 16.73 -0.83
C ILE A 29 20.16 16.02 0.52
N HIS A 30 20.56 16.65 1.63
CA HIS A 30 20.53 16.02 2.96
C HIS A 30 19.10 15.81 3.45
N MET A 31 18.20 16.78 3.21
CA MET A 31 16.79 16.71 3.53
C MET A 31 16.07 15.67 2.67
N LEU A 32 16.30 15.63 1.36
CA LEU A 32 15.82 14.59 0.44
C LEU A 32 16.40 13.23 0.80
N THR A 33 17.65 13.13 1.23
CA THR A 33 18.23 11.86 1.70
C THR A 33 17.57 11.41 3.00
N GLY A 34 17.32 12.33 3.94
CA GLY A 34 16.57 12.07 5.16
C GLY A 34 15.09 11.74 4.90
N MET A 35 14.44 12.43 3.97
CA MET A 35 13.06 12.20 3.53
C MET A 35 12.97 10.88 2.79
N LYS A 36 13.91 10.57 1.89
CA LYS A 36 14.00 9.29 1.17
C LYS A 36 14.12 8.14 2.14
N THR A 37 15.04 8.21 3.11
CA THR A 37 15.18 7.16 4.12
C THR A 37 13.95 7.04 5.03
N LYS A 38 13.31 8.16 5.41
CA LYS A 38 12.04 8.14 6.15
C LYS A 38 10.89 7.58 5.31
N PHE A 39 10.79 7.96 4.04
CA PHE A 39 9.79 7.50 3.09
C PHE A 39 9.97 6.01 2.81
N GLU A 40 11.19 5.53 2.59
CA GLU A 40 11.50 4.10 2.46
C GLU A 40 11.09 3.32 3.72
N LYS A 41 11.32 3.87 4.92
CA LYS A 41 10.86 3.25 6.17
C LYS A 41 9.33 3.19 6.25
N ILE A 42 8.63 4.24 5.84
CA ILE A 42 7.17 4.27 5.80
C ILE A 42 6.66 3.27 4.75
N HIS A 43 7.21 3.32 3.53
CA HIS A 43 6.89 2.41 2.44
C HIS A 43 7.08 0.96 2.87
N LYS A 44 8.20 0.59 3.51
CA LYS A 44 8.42 -0.76 4.05
C LYS A 44 7.40 -1.18 5.11
N ARG A 45 6.91 -0.25 5.94
CA ARG A 45 5.88 -0.55 6.94
C ARG A 45 4.51 -0.74 6.28
N VAL A 46 4.17 0.15 5.36
CA VAL A 46 2.95 0.08 4.55
C VAL A 46 2.92 -1.22 3.75
N ASP A 47 4.01 -1.56 3.08
CA ASP A 47 4.13 -2.76 2.26
C ASP A 47 3.87 -4.02 3.09
N LYS A 48 4.44 -4.11 4.30
CA LYS A 48 4.14 -5.22 5.25
C LYS A 48 2.68 -5.28 5.68
N ILE A 49 2.03 -4.13 5.88
CA ILE A 49 0.60 -4.09 6.23
C ILE A 49 -0.21 -4.62 5.05
N LEU A 50 0.09 -4.15 3.83
CA LEU A 50 -0.61 -4.58 2.62
C LEU A 50 -0.34 -6.05 2.28
N ASP A 51 0.87 -6.57 2.54
CA ASP A 51 1.16 -8.00 2.47
C ASP A 51 0.24 -8.83 3.37
N ASN A 52 0.07 -8.39 4.62
CA ASN A 52 -0.81 -9.08 5.55
C ASN A 52 -2.28 -9.02 5.11
N VAL A 53 -2.73 -7.89 4.57
CA VAL A 53 -4.08 -7.75 4.01
C VAL A 53 -4.27 -8.72 2.85
N VAL A 54 -3.37 -8.72 1.87
CA VAL A 54 -3.46 -9.61 0.70
C VAL A 54 -3.41 -11.08 1.11
N ARG A 55 -2.47 -11.46 1.99
CA ARG A 55 -2.33 -12.84 2.49
C ARG A 55 -3.60 -13.33 3.20
N LYS A 56 -4.22 -12.49 4.03
CA LYS A 56 -5.47 -12.84 4.72
C LYS A 56 -6.58 -13.20 3.71
N HIS A 57 -6.71 -12.45 2.62
CA HIS A 57 -7.72 -12.72 1.58
C HIS A 57 -7.35 -13.94 0.71
N GLN A 58 -6.06 -14.18 0.45
CA GLN A 58 -5.60 -15.40 -0.21
C GLN A 58 -5.90 -16.65 0.62
N GLU A 59 -5.66 -16.60 1.94
CA GLU A 59 -5.97 -17.69 2.88
C GLU A 59 -7.48 -17.93 2.99
N LYS A 60 -8.30 -16.86 2.96
CA LYS A 60 -9.76 -16.94 2.88
C LYS A 60 -10.22 -17.67 1.62
N GLY A 61 -9.67 -17.31 0.44
CA GLY A 61 -10.00 -17.96 -0.82
C GLY A 61 -9.53 -19.42 -0.91
N ALA A 62 -8.38 -19.76 -0.32
CA ALA A 62 -7.84 -21.12 -0.32
C ALA A 62 -8.62 -22.09 0.59
N ARG A 63 -9.28 -21.57 1.64
CA ARG A 63 -10.10 -22.34 2.59
C ARG A 63 -11.53 -22.63 2.09
N GLY A 64 -11.81 -22.41 0.80
CA GLY A 64 -13.15 -22.50 0.25
C GLY A 64 -13.86 -23.85 0.49
N ASN A 65 -14.97 -23.77 1.23
CA ASN A 65 -16.12 -24.70 1.27
C ASN A 65 -16.15 -25.85 2.30
N GLU A 66 -15.31 -25.84 3.34
CA GLU A 66 -15.48 -26.74 4.48
C GLU A 66 -16.35 -26.10 5.58
N GLY A 67 -17.66 -26.07 5.33
CA GLY A 67 -18.69 -25.88 6.36
C GLY A 67 -18.98 -24.44 6.81
N ASN A 68 -20.25 -24.03 6.64
CA ASN A 68 -20.98 -22.94 7.32
C ASN A 68 -20.15 -22.05 8.27
N THR A 69 -20.14 -20.72 8.17
CA THR A 69 -21.30 -19.83 8.38
C THR A 69 -20.79 -18.40 8.14
N GLU A 70 -21.62 -17.52 7.58
CA GLU A 70 -21.31 -16.15 7.13
C GLU A 70 -20.71 -16.07 5.73
N MET A 71 -21.55 -15.69 4.76
CA MET A 71 -21.08 -15.08 3.52
C MET A 71 -20.39 -13.77 3.91
N GLU A 72 -19.11 -13.82 4.28
CA GLU A 72 -18.30 -12.61 4.39
C GLU A 72 -18.40 -11.89 3.05
N LYS A 73 -19.01 -10.70 3.09
CA LYS A 73 -19.25 -9.88 1.91
C LYS A 73 -17.93 -9.72 1.16
N GLU A 74 -17.95 -10.10 -0.11
CA GLU A 74 -16.83 -9.91 -1.02
C GLU A 74 -16.40 -8.44 -1.02
N ASP A 75 -15.10 -8.19 -0.88
CA ASP A 75 -14.53 -6.85 -0.96
C ASP A 75 -13.64 -6.64 -2.19
N LEU A 76 -13.12 -5.43 -2.35
CA LEU A 76 -12.28 -5.06 -3.49
C LEU A 76 -11.04 -5.95 -3.62
N VAL A 77 -10.46 -6.40 -2.50
CA VAL A 77 -9.26 -7.25 -2.48
C VAL A 77 -9.60 -8.63 -3.03
N ASP A 78 -10.76 -9.19 -2.64
CA ASP A 78 -11.28 -10.46 -3.15
C ASP A 78 -11.49 -10.40 -4.68
N VAL A 79 -12.07 -9.31 -5.19
CA VAL A 79 -12.29 -9.11 -6.64
C VAL A 79 -10.96 -9.02 -7.39
N LEU A 80 -10.02 -8.21 -6.91
CA LEU A 80 -8.72 -8.02 -7.56
C LEU A 80 -7.90 -9.31 -7.60
N LEU A 81 -7.94 -10.11 -6.53
CA LEU A 81 -7.29 -11.43 -6.48
C LEU A 81 -7.90 -12.41 -7.47
N ARG A 82 -9.23 -12.43 -7.60
CA ARG A 82 -9.89 -13.26 -8.62
C ARG A 82 -9.51 -12.84 -10.03
N VAL A 83 -9.47 -11.54 -10.32
CA VAL A 83 -9.05 -11.02 -11.64
C VAL A 83 -7.60 -11.37 -11.95
N GLN A 84 -6.71 -11.34 -10.94
CA GLN A 84 -5.34 -11.82 -11.08
C GLN A 84 -5.30 -13.31 -11.45
N GLN A 85 -6.09 -14.14 -10.76
CA GLN A 85 -6.10 -15.60 -10.97
C GLN A 85 -6.78 -16.02 -12.27
N SER A 86 -7.81 -15.31 -12.72
CA SER A 86 -8.52 -15.61 -13.97
C SER A 86 -7.67 -15.36 -15.20
N GLY A 87 -6.63 -14.53 -15.10
CA GLY A 87 -5.81 -14.12 -16.25
C GLY A 87 -6.63 -13.42 -17.33
N SER A 88 -7.77 -12.82 -16.97
CA SER A 88 -8.75 -12.28 -17.93
C SER A 88 -8.35 -10.93 -18.53
N LEU A 89 -7.22 -10.39 -18.13
CA LEU A 89 -6.67 -9.14 -18.65
C LEU A 89 -5.50 -9.45 -19.58
N ASP A 90 -5.34 -8.65 -20.64
CA ASP A 90 -4.16 -8.69 -21.51
C ASP A 90 -2.85 -8.36 -20.77
N ILE A 91 -2.97 -7.81 -19.56
CA ILE A 91 -1.87 -7.53 -18.65
C ILE A 91 -1.91 -8.45 -17.43
N GLN A 92 -0.75 -8.92 -16.99
CA GLN A 92 -0.66 -9.68 -15.75
C GLN A 92 -0.77 -8.75 -14.55
N LEU A 93 -1.86 -8.89 -13.79
CA LEU A 93 -2.05 -8.16 -12.54
C LEU A 93 -1.12 -8.74 -11.46
N THR A 94 -0.10 -7.99 -11.04
CA THR A 94 0.82 -8.42 -9.98
C THR A 94 0.28 -8.08 -8.59
N ILE A 95 0.80 -8.72 -7.54
CA ILE A 95 0.47 -8.37 -6.15
C ILE A 95 0.79 -6.90 -5.86
N ASN A 96 1.86 -6.35 -6.43
CA ASN A 96 2.21 -4.95 -6.27
C ASN A 96 1.17 -4.01 -6.89
N ASN A 97 0.53 -4.41 -8.00
CA ASN A 97 -0.58 -3.64 -8.57
C ASN A 97 -1.80 -3.64 -7.62
N ILE A 98 -2.13 -4.79 -7.04
CA ILE A 98 -3.23 -4.91 -6.07
C ILE A 98 -2.95 -4.03 -4.84
N LYS A 99 -1.74 -4.11 -4.28
CA LYS A 99 -1.30 -3.25 -3.16
C LYS A 99 -1.40 -1.77 -3.50
N ALA A 100 -1.00 -1.37 -4.71
CA ALA A 100 -1.07 0.02 -5.15
C ALA A 100 -2.52 0.53 -5.24
N VAL A 101 -3.45 -0.28 -5.76
CA VAL A 101 -4.88 0.08 -5.78
C VAL A 101 -5.43 0.21 -4.36
N ILE A 102 -5.12 -0.72 -3.46
CA ILE A 102 -5.55 -0.64 -2.05
C ILE A 102 -5.01 0.62 -1.37
N TRP A 103 -3.74 0.98 -1.66
CA TRP A 103 -3.13 2.19 -1.15
C TRP A 103 -3.89 3.45 -1.59
N VAL A 104 -4.18 3.58 -2.88
CA VAL A 104 -4.89 4.74 -3.45
C VAL A 104 -6.35 4.80 -2.99
N SER A 105 -7.03 3.66 -2.85
CA SER A 105 -8.44 3.63 -2.42
C SER A 105 -8.65 4.04 -0.95
N ASN A 106 -7.59 4.13 -0.15
CA ASN A 106 -7.63 4.52 1.26
C ASN A 106 -6.96 5.89 1.56
N THR A 107 -6.42 6.55 0.54
CA THR A 107 -5.97 7.95 0.59
C THR A 107 -7.10 8.89 0.20
#